data_AF-A0A2V5MKJ7-F1
#
_entry.id   AF-A0A2V5MKJ7-F1
#
_cell.length_a   1.000
_cell.length_b   1.000
_cell.length_c   1.000
_cell.angle_alpha   90.00
_cell.angle_beta   90.00
_cell.angle_gamma   90.00
#
_symmetry.space_group_name_H-M   'P 1'
#
loop_
_entity.id
_entity.type
_entity.pdbx_description
1 polymer ?
#
loop_
_entity_poly.entity_id
_entity_poly.type
_entity_poly.pdbx_seq_one_letter_code
_entity_poly.pdbx_strand_id
1 'polypeptide(L)'
;MNSTLLRRRDFLRCCGSALTARGFGLYPQLSRAAALRGGHPLAPKPAHFPPKAKQLIFLFLTGGVSHLDTFDHKPKLIADHNKPIPAFGLRPDEAKPLPLLGSKFKFEPGGKSGLMISELFPHLRAMADDLCVIRSMHTDIVEHFQGTLAMHTGSATVPLPSIGAWLSYGLGTFNPNLPSFVVLAEHFPYAGAQVWDSHFLPAEHQGVRIVPGDKPIADLDPLPRPVTLRELEEIMLRDVNETHAALRPNDSNLRARIASFDTDRG
;
A
#
# COMPACT_ATOMS: atom_id res chain seq x y z
N MET A 1 -24.29 -24.90 7.47
CA MET A 1 -25.31 -24.55 6.45
C MET A 1 -26.31 -23.59 7.08
N ASN A 2 -26.31 -22.32 6.67
CA ASN A 2 -27.49 -21.45 6.69
C ASN A 2 -27.15 -20.22 5.85
N SER A 3 -27.44 -20.31 4.56
CA SER A 3 -27.41 -19.17 3.64
C SER A 3 -28.51 -18.19 4.06
N THR A 4 -28.16 -17.06 4.65
CA THR A 4 -29.07 -15.93 4.83
C THR A 4 -29.28 -15.25 3.48
N LEU A 5 -30.11 -15.87 2.64
CA LEU A 5 -30.67 -15.21 1.47
C LEU A 5 -31.44 -13.97 1.95
N LEU A 6 -30.98 -12.79 1.54
CA LEU A 6 -31.66 -11.51 1.74
C LEU A 6 -33.13 -11.67 1.31
N ARG A 7 -34.05 -11.59 2.27
CA ARG A 7 -35.47 -11.73 1.97
C ARG A 7 -35.89 -10.55 1.13
N ARG A 8 -36.67 -10.81 0.08
CA ARG A 8 -37.19 -9.82 -0.87
C ARG A 8 -37.85 -8.62 -0.17
N ARG A 9 -38.47 -8.84 1.00
CA ARG A 9 -39.11 -7.80 1.82
C ARG A 9 -38.10 -6.89 2.53
N ASP A 10 -36.93 -7.40 2.89
CA ASP A 10 -35.86 -6.63 3.52
C ASP A 10 -35.10 -5.82 2.46
N PHE A 11 -34.89 -6.39 1.27
CA PHE A 11 -34.39 -5.66 0.08
C PHE A 11 -35.35 -4.52 -0.32
N LEU A 12 -36.65 -4.80 -0.42
CA LEU A 12 -37.66 -3.78 -0.78
C LEU A 12 -37.89 -2.73 0.32
N ARG A 13 -37.69 -3.06 1.60
CA ARG A 13 -37.67 -2.05 2.68
C ARG A 13 -36.46 -1.12 2.55
N CYS A 14 -35.29 -1.65 2.22
CA CYS A 14 -34.08 -0.88 1.99
C CYS A 14 -34.21 0.04 0.74
N CYS A 15 -34.83 -0.46 -0.33
CA CYS A 15 -35.09 0.33 -1.53
C CYS A 15 -36.27 1.31 -1.38
N GLY A 16 -37.29 0.97 -0.59
CA GLY A 16 -38.49 1.77 -0.39
C GLY A 16 -38.27 3.04 0.45
N SER A 17 -37.36 2.98 1.43
CA SER A 17 -36.89 4.17 2.15
C SER A 17 -35.98 5.07 1.29
N ALA A 18 -35.36 4.53 0.24
CA ALA A 18 -34.57 5.31 -0.72
C ALA A 18 -35.44 6.01 -1.79
N LEU A 19 -36.68 5.55 -2.04
CA LEU A 19 -37.53 6.08 -3.11
C LEU A 19 -38.50 7.19 -2.68
N THR A 20 -38.73 7.40 -1.38
CA THR A 20 -39.72 8.39 -0.87
C THR A 20 -39.10 9.66 -0.29
N ALA A 21 -37.79 9.68 -0.08
CA ALA A 21 -37.03 10.91 0.13
C ALA A 21 -36.40 11.33 -1.18
N ARG A 22 -36.79 12.50 -1.72
CA ARG A 22 -36.23 13.12 -2.92
C ARG A 22 -34.71 12.85 -3.04
N GLY A 23 -34.32 12.19 -4.13
CA GLY A 23 -33.00 11.62 -4.42
C GLY A 23 -31.81 12.59 -4.55
N PHE A 24 -31.86 13.75 -3.90
CA PHE A 24 -30.72 14.67 -3.75
C PHE A 24 -30.31 14.90 -2.29
N GLY A 25 -31.04 14.32 -1.32
CA GLY A 25 -30.73 14.44 0.11
C GLY A 25 -29.86 13.31 0.67
N LEU A 26 -29.87 12.14 0.04
CA LEU A 26 -29.11 10.98 0.54
C LEU A 26 -27.60 11.18 0.36
N TYR A 27 -27.15 11.76 -0.76
CA TYR A 27 -25.73 11.93 -1.02
C TYR A 27 -25.06 12.97 -0.10
N PRO A 28 -25.62 14.17 0.12
CA PRO A 28 -25.02 15.14 1.06
C PRO A 28 -25.16 14.70 2.52
N GLN A 29 -26.20 13.93 2.87
CA GLN A 29 -26.34 13.40 4.23
C GLN A 29 -25.53 12.13 4.47
N LEU A 30 -25.30 11.26 3.48
CA LEU A 30 -24.32 10.17 3.54
C LEU A 30 -22.90 10.71 3.48
N SER A 31 -22.65 11.78 2.74
CA SER A 31 -21.35 12.46 2.67
C SER A 31 -21.09 13.27 3.95
N ARG A 32 -22.10 13.92 4.56
CA ARG A 32 -22.00 14.50 5.93
C ARG A 32 -21.92 13.43 7.02
N ALA A 33 -22.61 12.30 6.90
CA ALA A 33 -22.50 11.19 7.85
C ALA A 33 -21.16 10.47 7.72
N ALA A 34 -20.60 10.34 6.51
CA ALA A 34 -19.23 9.90 6.26
C ALA A 34 -18.20 10.90 6.80
N ALA A 35 -18.49 12.20 6.72
CA ALA A 35 -17.66 13.26 7.30
C ALA A 35 -17.77 13.37 8.84
N LEU A 36 -18.85 12.88 9.46
CA LEU A 36 -19.13 12.99 10.90
C LEU A 36 -18.85 11.71 11.71
N ARG A 37 -17.96 10.83 11.23
CA ARG A 37 -17.57 9.49 11.75
C ARG A 37 -18.47 8.34 11.26
N GLY A 38 -18.01 7.63 10.23
CA GLY A 38 -18.26 6.17 10.15
C GLY A 38 -19.11 5.63 9.00
N GLY A 39 -19.11 6.26 7.82
CA GLY A 39 -19.68 5.64 6.60
C GLY A 39 -18.64 4.97 5.71
N HIS A 40 -17.49 5.64 5.52
CA HIS A 40 -16.41 5.10 4.70
C HIS A 40 -15.42 4.34 5.57
N PRO A 41 -15.11 3.06 5.28
CA PRO A 41 -14.23 2.27 6.13
C PRO A 41 -12.79 2.85 6.24
N LEU A 42 -12.35 3.55 5.19
CA LEU A 42 -11.07 4.27 5.14
C LEU A 42 -11.11 5.74 5.60
N ALA A 43 -12.22 6.21 6.19
CA ALA A 43 -12.29 7.60 6.67
C ALA A 43 -11.16 7.90 7.67
N PRO A 44 -10.62 9.14 7.70
CA PRO A 44 -9.57 9.52 8.64
C PRO A 44 -9.96 9.22 10.09
N LYS A 45 -9.04 8.62 10.84
CA LYS A 45 -9.22 8.28 12.25
C LYS A 45 -8.32 9.18 13.11
N PRO A 46 -8.76 9.59 14.31
CA PRO A 46 -7.91 10.33 15.22
C PRO A 46 -6.73 9.47 15.67
N ALA A 47 -5.51 10.00 15.53
CA ALA A 47 -4.32 9.36 16.06
C ALA A 47 -4.26 9.45 17.60
N HIS A 48 -3.59 8.50 18.24
CA HIS A 48 -3.36 8.53 19.70
C HIS A 48 -2.56 9.77 20.15
N PHE A 49 -1.67 10.27 19.28
CA PHE A 49 -0.90 11.49 19.50
C PHE A 49 -1.05 12.42 18.30
N PRO A 50 -0.97 13.75 18.49
CA PRO A 50 -0.96 14.70 17.39
C PRO A 50 0.18 14.38 16.40
N PRO A 51 -0.12 14.02 15.15
CA PRO A 51 0.91 13.60 14.21
C PRO A 51 1.69 14.83 13.70
N LYS A 52 3.03 14.74 13.72
CA LYS A 52 3.89 15.73 13.05
C LYS A 52 4.05 15.44 11.56
N ALA A 53 4.17 14.16 11.21
CA ALA A 53 4.21 13.70 9.82
C ALA A 53 2.81 13.30 9.36
N LYS A 54 2.44 13.69 8.13
CA LYS A 54 1.12 13.39 7.53
C LYS A 54 1.16 12.28 6.48
N GLN A 55 2.36 11.98 5.98
CA GLN A 55 2.61 11.06 4.87
C GLN A 55 3.88 10.27 5.20
N LEU A 56 3.92 9.00 4.78
CA LEU A 56 5.09 8.14 4.91
C LEU A 56 5.48 7.65 3.51
N ILE A 57 6.74 7.86 3.15
CA ILE A 57 7.38 7.19 2.02
C ILE A 57 8.32 6.16 2.61
N PHE A 58 8.03 4.89 2.34
CA PHE A 58 8.85 3.76 2.77
C PHE A 58 9.61 3.19 1.58
N LEU A 59 10.94 3.25 1.64
CA LEU A 59 11.82 2.73 0.60
C LEU A 59 12.51 1.46 1.11
N PHE A 60 12.14 0.32 0.54
CA PHE A 60 12.82 -0.95 0.80
C PHE A 60 13.69 -1.33 -0.40
N LEU A 61 15.00 -1.36 -0.19
CA LEU A 61 15.96 -1.66 -1.25
C LEU A 61 16.33 -3.15 -1.20
N THR A 62 15.60 -3.97 -1.96
CA THR A 62 15.88 -5.42 -2.09
C THR A 62 17.29 -5.65 -2.64
N GLY A 63 18.14 -6.33 -1.87
CA GLY A 63 19.56 -6.54 -2.22
C GLY A 63 20.41 -5.27 -2.18
N GLY A 64 19.87 -4.17 -1.64
CA GLY A 64 20.44 -2.83 -1.71
C GLY A 64 21.83 -2.65 -1.09
N VAL A 65 22.25 -1.39 -1.02
CA VAL A 65 23.57 -1.02 -0.50
C VAL A 65 23.76 -1.42 0.95
N SER A 66 24.94 -1.96 1.26
CA SER A 66 25.32 -2.33 2.62
C SER A 66 25.28 -1.12 3.56
N HIS A 67 24.69 -1.29 4.73
CA HIS A 67 24.68 -0.24 5.78
C HIS A 67 26.10 0.16 6.21
N LEU A 68 27.05 -0.80 6.15
CA LEU A 68 28.47 -0.60 6.46
C LEU A 68 29.18 0.28 5.43
N ASP A 69 28.64 0.37 4.22
CA ASP A 69 29.17 1.19 3.12
C ASP A 69 28.47 2.55 3.01
N THR A 70 27.49 2.84 3.88
CA THR A 70 26.59 4.00 3.72
C THR A 70 26.50 4.89 4.95
N PHE A 71 25.81 4.42 6.01
CA PHE A 71 25.45 5.24 7.17
C PHE A 71 25.99 4.69 8.50
N ASP A 72 26.73 3.57 8.48
CA ASP A 72 27.29 2.92 9.67
C ASP A 72 28.82 2.77 9.58
N HIS A 73 29.51 3.90 9.80
CA HIS A 73 30.98 3.93 9.81
C HIS A 73 31.54 3.08 10.95
N LYS A 74 32.27 2.01 10.61
CA LYS A 74 32.93 1.10 11.56
C LYS A 74 34.47 1.11 11.40
N PRO A 75 35.19 2.06 12.05
CA PRO A 75 36.65 2.15 11.95
C PRO A 75 37.39 0.85 12.29
N LYS A 76 36.91 0.11 13.30
CA LYS A 76 37.50 -1.18 13.69
C LYS A 76 37.38 -2.23 12.60
N LEU A 77 36.24 -2.29 11.90
CA LEU A 77 36.04 -3.22 10.79
C LEU A 77 37.00 -2.92 9.63
N ILE A 78 37.26 -1.64 9.36
CA ILE A 78 38.22 -1.20 8.34
C ILE A 78 39.65 -1.60 8.76
N ALA A 79 40.03 -1.36 10.02
CA ALA A 79 41.34 -1.74 10.55
C ALA A 79 41.56 -3.26 10.60
N ASP A 80 40.48 -4.04 10.78
CA ASP A 80 40.49 -5.49 10.85
C ASP A 80 40.23 -6.16 9.49
N HIS A 81 40.29 -5.42 8.38
CA HIS A 81 40.05 -5.96 7.05
C HIS A 81 40.95 -7.18 6.74
N ASN A 82 40.37 -8.19 6.08
CA ASN A 82 40.98 -9.49 5.78
C ASN A 82 41.38 -10.36 6.98
N LYS A 83 41.14 -9.91 8.22
CA LYS A 83 41.31 -10.81 9.37
C LYS A 83 40.21 -11.87 9.32
N PRO A 84 40.58 -13.16 9.46
CA PRO A 84 39.61 -14.24 9.42
C PRO A 84 38.77 -14.23 10.71
N ILE A 85 37.48 -14.43 10.56
CA ILE A 85 36.56 -14.69 11.67
C ILE A 85 35.90 -16.05 11.48
N PRO A 86 35.53 -16.75 12.57
CA PRO A 86 34.67 -17.93 12.46
C PRO A 86 33.39 -17.56 11.70
N ALA A 87 32.98 -18.40 10.76
CA ALA A 87 31.68 -18.26 10.12
C ALA A 87 30.57 -18.32 11.20
N PHE A 88 29.61 -17.41 11.10
CA PHE A 88 28.48 -17.34 12.02
C PHE A 88 27.17 -17.34 11.21
N GLY A 89 26.22 -18.19 11.59
CA GLY A 89 24.90 -18.28 10.94
C GLY A 89 24.90 -18.92 9.56
N LEU A 90 26.02 -19.45 9.07
CA LEU A 90 26.10 -20.17 7.80
C LEU A 90 25.83 -21.66 7.98
N ARG A 91 25.44 -22.33 6.89
CA ARG A 91 25.24 -23.77 6.88
C ARG A 91 26.57 -24.50 7.19
N PRO A 92 26.55 -25.71 7.77
CA PRO A 92 27.79 -26.40 8.19
C PRO A 92 28.82 -26.61 7.07
N ASP A 93 28.36 -26.74 5.82
CA ASP A 93 29.18 -26.86 4.61
C ASP A 93 29.83 -25.53 4.16
N GLU A 94 29.35 -24.40 4.67
CA GLU A 94 29.81 -23.05 4.39
C GLU A 94 30.62 -22.44 5.55
N ALA A 95 30.82 -23.20 6.64
CA ALA A 95 31.41 -22.74 7.90
C ALA A 95 32.96 -22.58 7.88
N LYS A 96 33.54 -22.21 6.73
CA LYS A 96 34.96 -21.87 6.63
C LYS A 96 35.19 -20.47 7.21
N PRO A 97 36.36 -20.19 7.83
CA PRO A 97 36.68 -18.83 8.27
C PRO A 97 36.55 -17.84 7.10
N LEU A 98 35.80 -16.77 7.32
CA LEU A 98 35.57 -15.72 6.32
C LEU A 98 36.34 -14.46 6.67
N PRO A 99 36.87 -13.74 5.67
CA PRO A 99 37.56 -12.48 5.92
C PRO A 99 36.57 -11.39 6.31
N LEU A 100 36.93 -10.55 7.28
CA LEU A 100 36.24 -9.29 7.52
C LEU A 100 36.39 -8.36 6.31
N LEU A 101 35.27 -7.89 5.79
CA LEU A 101 35.22 -6.92 4.69
C LEU A 101 34.97 -5.53 5.26
N GLY A 102 36.03 -4.73 5.33
CA GLY A 102 35.93 -3.31 5.61
C GLY A 102 35.32 -2.58 4.42
N SER A 103 34.59 -1.49 4.71
CA SER A 103 34.12 -0.60 3.65
C SER A 103 35.30 -0.03 2.87
N LYS A 104 35.16 0.03 1.55
CA LYS A 104 36.16 0.62 0.65
C LYS A 104 35.93 2.12 0.43
N PHE A 105 34.78 2.63 0.85
CA PHE A 105 34.38 4.01 0.64
C PHE A 105 34.88 4.91 1.76
N LYS A 106 35.21 6.14 1.41
CA LYS A 106 35.57 7.16 2.39
C LYS A 106 34.33 7.64 3.12
N PHE A 107 34.47 7.89 4.41
CA PHE A 107 33.44 8.48 5.24
C PHE A 107 33.84 9.87 5.67
N GLU A 108 32.90 10.81 5.58
CA GLU A 108 33.08 12.18 6.02
C GLU A 108 31.92 12.59 6.93
N PRO A 109 32.15 13.44 7.94
CA PRO A 109 31.07 13.99 8.73
C PRO A 109 30.18 14.90 7.86
N GLY A 110 28.88 14.87 8.12
CA GLY A 110 27.89 15.77 7.54
C GLY A 110 27.21 16.63 8.59
N GLY A 111 26.80 17.84 8.19
CA GLY A 111 26.03 18.76 9.03
C GLY A 111 26.71 19.11 10.36
N LYS A 112 25.92 19.60 11.32
CA LYS A 112 26.32 19.87 12.70
C LYS A 112 26.28 18.62 13.58
N SER A 113 25.46 17.65 13.21
CA SER A 113 25.35 16.34 13.84
C SER A 113 26.65 15.54 13.77
N GLY A 114 27.50 15.82 12.77
CA GLY A 114 28.73 15.09 12.53
C GLY A 114 28.47 13.64 12.08
N LEU A 115 27.26 13.36 11.56
CA LEU A 115 26.90 12.03 11.09
C LEU A 115 27.85 11.61 9.97
N MET A 116 28.60 10.53 10.21
CA MET A 116 29.51 9.97 9.21
C MET A 116 28.71 9.29 8.10
N ILE A 117 28.83 9.79 6.88
CA ILE A 117 28.17 9.26 5.69
C ILE A 117 29.22 9.02 4.61
N SER A 118 29.10 7.92 3.87
CA SER A 118 30.05 7.59 2.82
C SER A 118 29.99 8.56 1.64
N GLU A 119 31.08 8.61 0.88
CA GLU A 119 31.20 9.42 -0.34
C GLU A 119 30.19 9.02 -1.45
N LEU A 120 29.49 7.89 -1.30
CA LEU A 120 28.42 7.46 -2.20
C LEU A 120 27.18 8.36 -2.13
N PHE A 121 26.95 9.05 -1.00
CA PHE A 121 25.75 9.85 -0.78
C PHE A 121 26.07 11.30 -0.40
N PRO A 122 26.78 12.06 -1.25
CA PRO A 122 27.22 13.41 -0.91
C PRO A 122 26.04 14.36 -0.67
N HIS A 123 24.95 14.21 -1.42
CA HIS A 123 23.75 15.02 -1.26
C HIS A 123 22.98 14.69 0.02
N LEU A 124 22.92 13.41 0.43
CA LEU A 124 22.31 13.06 1.72
C LEU A 124 23.17 13.55 2.88
N ARG A 125 24.50 13.52 2.74
CA ARG A 125 25.43 14.06 3.74
C ARG A 125 25.24 15.55 3.96
N ALA A 126 24.92 16.32 2.93
CA ALA A 126 24.57 17.74 3.06
C ALA A 126 23.30 17.97 3.90
N MET A 127 22.43 16.96 3.99
CA MET A 127 21.19 16.97 4.76
C MET A 127 21.29 16.18 6.07
N ALA A 128 22.51 15.88 6.55
CA ALA A 128 22.73 14.99 7.70
C ALA A 128 21.93 15.36 8.96
N ASP A 129 21.69 16.65 9.19
CA ASP A 129 20.96 17.14 10.37
C ASP A 129 19.45 16.88 10.31
N ASP A 130 18.92 16.60 9.11
CA ASP A 130 17.52 16.22 8.88
C ASP A 130 17.33 14.69 8.86
N LEU A 131 18.42 13.92 8.98
CA LEU A 131 18.40 12.47 8.96
C LEU A 131 18.41 11.91 10.39
N CYS A 132 17.58 10.89 10.61
CA CYS A 132 17.68 10.02 11.78
C CYS A 132 18.14 8.64 11.33
N VAL A 133 19.33 8.22 11.77
CA VAL A 133 19.88 6.90 11.46
C VAL A 133 19.71 5.97 12.65
N ILE A 134 18.97 4.87 12.44
CA ILE A 134 18.75 3.84 13.46
C ILE A 134 19.76 2.71 13.25
N ARG A 135 20.78 2.65 14.10
CA ARG A 135 21.82 1.58 14.08
C ARG A 135 21.56 0.43 15.06
N SER A 136 20.48 0.54 15.85
CA SER A 136 20.10 -0.46 16.86
C SER A 136 19.27 -1.62 16.30
N MET A 137 18.91 -1.59 15.02
CA MET A 137 18.13 -2.65 14.38
C MET A 137 19.04 -3.84 14.06
N HIS A 138 18.69 -5.01 14.56
CA HIS A 138 19.40 -6.27 14.35
C HIS A 138 18.37 -7.40 14.13
N THR A 139 18.77 -8.41 13.35
CA THR A 139 18.05 -9.66 13.18
C THR A 139 19.05 -10.83 13.10
N ASP A 140 18.60 -12.02 13.45
CA ASP A 140 19.29 -13.31 13.31
C ASP A 140 18.82 -14.09 12.06
N ILE A 141 17.92 -13.49 11.28
CA ILE A 141 17.39 -14.07 10.04
C ILE A 141 18.41 -13.95 8.92
N VAL A 142 18.85 -15.09 8.39
CA VAL A 142 19.81 -15.16 7.28
C VAL A 142 19.14 -15.19 5.90
N GLU A 143 17.87 -15.58 5.84
CA GLU A 143 17.13 -15.75 4.60
C GLU A 143 16.50 -14.45 4.09
N HIS A 144 16.71 -14.15 2.81
CA HIS A 144 16.19 -12.93 2.19
C HIS A 144 14.67 -12.82 2.23
N PHE A 145 13.96 -13.94 2.02
CA PHE A 145 12.50 -14.00 2.11
C PHE A 145 12.02 -13.60 3.51
N GLN A 146 12.55 -14.26 4.53
CA GLN A 146 12.13 -14.08 5.92
C GLN A 146 12.49 -12.67 6.43
N GLY A 147 13.68 -12.16 6.08
CA GLY A 147 14.10 -10.81 6.47
C GLY A 147 13.25 -9.73 5.81
N THR A 148 12.89 -9.92 4.54
CA THR A 148 11.96 -9.02 3.82
C THR A 148 10.59 -9.01 4.50
N LEU A 149 10.07 -10.19 4.85
CA LEU A 149 8.77 -10.32 5.53
C LEU A 149 8.80 -9.66 6.92
N ALA A 150 9.85 -9.91 7.70
CA ALA A 150 10.01 -9.35 9.04
C ALA A 150 10.08 -7.83 9.02
N MET A 151 10.79 -7.23 8.06
CA MET A 151 10.88 -5.77 7.92
C MET A 151 9.51 -5.14 7.61
N HIS A 152 8.70 -5.76 6.77
CA HIS A 152 7.42 -5.18 6.34
C HIS A 152 6.26 -5.47 7.28
N THR A 153 6.28 -6.61 7.96
CA THR A 153 5.12 -7.15 8.70
C THR A 153 5.39 -7.37 10.19
N GLY A 154 6.65 -7.29 10.62
CA GLY A 154 7.07 -7.62 11.98
C GLY A 154 7.16 -9.13 12.27
N SER A 155 6.98 -9.99 11.27
CA SER A 155 7.02 -11.45 11.41
C SER A 155 7.87 -12.10 10.32
N ALA A 156 8.65 -13.12 10.69
CA ALA A 156 9.57 -13.82 9.79
C ALA A 156 8.98 -15.09 9.17
N THR A 157 7.84 -15.56 9.68
CA THR A 157 7.29 -16.90 9.37
C THR A 157 5.86 -16.84 8.87
N VAL A 158 5.02 -16.05 9.53
CA VAL A 158 3.62 -15.86 9.16
C VAL A 158 3.45 -14.45 8.62
N PRO A 159 2.86 -14.27 7.44
CA PRO A 159 2.70 -12.94 6.88
C PRO A 159 1.59 -12.22 7.66
N LEU A 160 1.99 -11.20 8.42
CA LEU A 160 1.09 -10.31 9.17
C LEU A 160 0.77 -9.07 8.32
N PRO A 161 -0.27 -8.29 8.66
CA PRO A 161 -0.57 -7.08 7.92
C PRO A 161 0.66 -6.19 7.81
N SER A 162 0.91 -5.69 6.60
CA SER A 162 2.05 -4.84 6.32
C SER A 162 2.00 -3.52 7.09
N ILE A 163 3.14 -2.83 7.18
CA ILE A 163 3.21 -1.49 7.76
C ILE A 163 2.19 -0.52 7.11
N GLY A 164 2.00 -0.61 5.79
CA GLY A 164 1.01 0.19 5.07
C GLY A 164 -0.43 -0.16 5.48
N ALA A 165 -0.73 -1.45 5.62
CA ALA A 165 -2.04 -1.92 6.07
C ALA A 165 -2.35 -1.48 7.51
N TRP A 166 -1.37 -1.53 8.41
CA TRP A 166 -1.52 -1.04 9.78
C TRP A 166 -1.75 0.48 9.84
N LEU A 167 -1.02 1.26 9.04
CA LEU A 167 -1.24 2.70 8.94
C LEU A 167 -2.63 3.03 8.39
N SER A 168 -3.05 2.32 7.35
CA SER A 168 -4.41 2.44 6.78
C SER A 168 -5.48 2.11 7.82
N TYR A 169 -5.32 0.99 8.54
CA TYR A 169 -6.27 0.57 9.57
C TYR A 169 -6.34 1.54 10.74
N GLY A 170 -5.18 2.01 11.23
CA GLY A 170 -5.09 2.88 12.39
C GLY A 170 -5.49 4.33 12.12
N LEU A 171 -5.18 4.86 10.94
CA LEU A 171 -5.30 6.29 10.63
C LEU A 171 -6.28 6.61 9.50
N GLY A 172 -6.64 5.64 8.66
CA GLY A 172 -7.43 5.88 7.45
C GLY A 172 -6.67 6.69 6.39
N THR A 173 -7.41 7.33 5.49
CA THR A 173 -6.87 8.20 4.44
C THR A 173 -7.64 9.51 4.36
N PHE A 174 -6.95 10.62 4.04
CA PHE A 174 -7.58 11.91 3.77
C PHE A 174 -8.43 11.90 2.49
N ASN A 175 -8.19 10.94 1.59
CA ASN A 175 -8.97 10.77 0.37
C ASN A 175 -9.52 9.34 0.28
N PRO A 176 -10.76 9.10 0.76
CA PRO A 176 -11.37 7.77 0.73
C PRO A 176 -11.69 7.26 -0.68
N ASN A 177 -11.66 8.12 -1.70
CA ASN A 177 -11.88 7.75 -3.10
C ASN A 177 -10.62 7.16 -3.75
N LEU A 178 -9.49 7.12 -3.05
CA LEU A 178 -8.24 6.53 -3.50
C LEU A 178 -7.80 5.42 -2.53
N PRO A 179 -6.95 4.48 -3.00
CA PRO A 179 -6.30 3.53 -2.11
C PRO A 179 -5.61 4.23 -0.94
N SER A 180 -5.73 3.65 0.25
CA SER A 180 -5.11 4.23 1.45
C SER A 180 -3.58 4.30 1.39
N PHE A 181 -2.97 3.38 0.63
CA PHE A 181 -1.56 3.45 0.26
C PHE A 181 -1.34 2.66 -1.04
N VAL A 182 -0.26 3.01 -1.74
CA VAL A 182 0.15 2.37 -2.99
C VAL A 182 1.58 1.86 -2.85
N VAL A 183 1.91 0.85 -3.64
CA VAL A 183 3.24 0.26 -3.69
C VAL A 183 3.80 0.40 -5.09
N LEU A 184 4.91 1.12 -5.22
CA LEU A 184 5.64 1.23 -6.48
C LEU A 184 6.63 0.07 -6.57
N ALA A 185 6.32 -0.93 -7.41
CA ALA A 185 7.15 -2.12 -7.55
C ALA A 185 7.10 -2.64 -8.99
N GLU A 186 8.17 -2.43 -9.75
CA GLU A 186 8.32 -3.01 -11.09
C GLU A 186 8.41 -4.53 -11.04
N HIS A 187 9.17 -5.05 -10.07
CA HIS A 187 9.33 -6.47 -9.79
C HIS A 187 8.86 -6.79 -8.37
N PHE A 188 8.46 -8.05 -8.12
CA PHE A 188 8.13 -8.49 -6.77
C PHE A 188 9.40 -8.58 -5.91
N PRO A 189 9.36 -8.14 -4.63
CA PRO A 189 10.43 -8.41 -3.68
C PRO A 189 10.43 -9.89 -3.29
N TYR A 190 11.44 -10.35 -2.54
CA TYR A 190 11.60 -11.78 -2.18
C TYR A 190 10.34 -12.42 -1.57
N ALA A 191 9.59 -11.69 -0.73
CA ALA A 191 8.36 -12.19 -0.10
C ALA A 191 7.06 -11.97 -0.91
N GLY A 192 7.17 -11.49 -2.16
CA GLY A 192 6.03 -11.29 -3.05
C GLY A 192 5.07 -10.21 -2.55
N ALA A 193 3.78 -10.37 -2.85
CA ALA A 193 2.74 -9.40 -2.49
C ALA A 193 2.47 -9.30 -0.98
N GLN A 194 2.79 -10.36 -0.22
CA GLN A 194 2.52 -10.47 1.22
C GLN A 194 3.12 -9.32 2.04
N VAL A 195 4.16 -8.66 1.53
CA VAL A 195 4.83 -7.53 2.19
C VAL A 195 4.02 -6.23 2.16
N TRP A 196 2.91 -6.19 1.42
CA TRP A 196 1.96 -5.07 1.39
C TRP A 196 0.50 -5.51 1.52
N ASP A 197 0.25 -6.76 1.91
CA ASP A 197 -1.10 -7.28 2.07
C ASP A 197 -1.75 -6.80 3.37
N SER A 198 -3.08 -6.82 3.40
CA SER A 198 -3.87 -6.55 4.61
C SER A 198 -4.00 -7.77 5.52
N HIS A 199 -3.80 -8.98 4.98
CA HIS A 199 -3.98 -10.26 5.67
C HIS A 199 -5.33 -10.33 6.42
N PHE A 200 -5.30 -10.42 7.76
CA PHE A 200 -6.51 -10.53 8.56
C PHE A 200 -7.24 -9.19 8.77
N LEU A 201 -6.64 -8.06 8.36
CA LEU A 201 -7.35 -6.78 8.32
C LEU A 201 -8.31 -6.75 7.12
N PRO A 202 -9.43 -6.00 7.22
CA PRO A 202 -10.37 -5.82 6.12
C PRO A 202 -9.68 -5.44 4.79
N ALA A 203 -10.23 -5.94 3.68
CA ALA A 203 -9.64 -5.82 2.34
C ALA A 203 -9.47 -4.37 1.84
N GLU A 204 -10.21 -3.42 2.41
CA GLU A 204 -10.02 -1.99 2.16
C GLU A 204 -8.61 -1.49 2.53
N HIS A 205 -7.90 -2.18 3.43
CA HIS A 205 -6.54 -1.86 3.84
C HIS A 205 -5.46 -2.57 3.00
N GLN A 206 -5.85 -3.22 1.90
CA GLN A 206 -4.94 -3.88 0.98
C GLN A 206 -4.09 -2.86 0.22
N GLY A 207 -2.79 -3.11 0.11
CA GLY A 207 -1.89 -2.30 -0.71
C GLY A 207 -2.18 -2.48 -2.19
N VAL A 208 -2.23 -1.36 -2.92
CA VAL A 208 -2.40 -1.37 -4.39
C VAL A 208 -1.04 -1.22 -5.06
N ARG A 209 -0.60 -2.27 -5.75
CA ARG A 209 0.64 -2.24 -6.52
C ARG A 209 0.44 -1.42 -7.81
N ILE A 210 1.39 -0.52 -8.05
CA ILE A 210 1.54 0.23 -9.29
C ILE A 210 2.85 -0.23 -9.93
N VAL A 211 2.74 -0.68 -11.18
CA VAL A 211 3.89 -1.07 -12.01
C VAL A 211 4.27 0.14 -12.87
N PRO A 212 5.53 0.60 -12.90
CA PRO A 212 5.94 1.65 -13.82
C PRO A 212 5.72 1.23 -15.28
N GLY A 213 5.10 2.09 -16.09
CA GLY A 213 4.86 1.86 -17.52
C GLY A 213 3.51 2.36 -18.00
N ASP A 214 3.15 2.02 -19.25
CA ASP A 214 1.92 2.49 -19.90
C ASP A 214 0.63 1.91 -19.29
N LYS A 215 0.74 0.73 -18.66
CA LYS A 215 -0.37 0.04 -17.99
C LYS A 215 -0.04 -0.17 -16.50
N PRO A 216 -0.16 0.88 -15.67
CA PRO A 216 0.35 0.85 -14.30
C PRO A 216 -0.47 -0.01 -13.33
N ILE A 217 -1.74 -0.24 -13.64
CA ILE A 217 -2.65 -1.09 -12.90
C ILE A 217 -3.20 -2.10 -13.90
N ALA A 218 -3.14 -3.39 -13.54
CA ALA A 218 -3.69 -4.45 -14.38
C ALA A 218 -5.19 -4.28 -14.57
N ASP A 219 -5.68 -4.57 -15.77
CA ASP A 219 -7.11 -4.55 -16.13
C ASP A 219 -7.81 -3.19 -15.89
N LEU A 220 -7.04 -2.10 -15.82
CA LEU A 220 -7.55 -0.74 -15.70
C LEU A 220 -7.07 0.10 -16.88
N ASP A 221 -7.99 0.39 -17.81
CA ASP A 221 -7.74 1.33 -18.88
C ASP A 221 -8.14 2.75 -18.44
N PRO A 222 -7.27 3.77 -18.63
CA PRO A 222 -7.63 5.14 -18.34
C PRO A 222 -8.75 5.61 -19.27
N LEU A 223 -9.66 6.42 -18.75
CA LEU A 223 -10.65 7.07 -19.60
C LEU A 223 -9.94 8.03 -20.56
N PRO A 224 -10.38 8.11 -21.83
CA PRO A 224 -9.72 8.92 -22.86
C PRO A 224 -9.82 10.43 -22.59
N ARG A 225 -10.70 10.83 -21.67
CA ARG A 225 -10.87 12.20 -21.19
C ARG A 225 -11.29 12.18 -19.72
N PRO A 226 -11.07 13.28 -18.99
CA PRO A 226 -11.78 13.51 -17.73
C PRO A 226 -13.30 13.40 -17.95
N VAL A 227 -13.95 12.62 -17.10
CA VAL A 227 -15.40 12.51 -17.06
C VAL A 227 -15.91 13.08 -15.75
N THR A 228 -17.11 13.62 -15.76
CA THR A 228 -17.80 13.98 -14.52
C THR A 228 -18.28 12.71 -13.81
N LEU A 229 -18.53 12.79 -12.49
CA LEU A 229 -19.11 11.68 -11.74
C LEU A 229 -20.42 11.19 -12.38
N ARG A 230 -21.25 12.12 -12.84
CA ARG A 230 -22.51 11.81 -13.54
C ARG A 230 -22.28 10.98 -14.80
N GLU A 231 -21.34 11.40 -15.65
CA GLU A 231 -21.00 10.66 -16.87
C GLU A 231 -20.47 9.26 -16.55
N LEU A 232 -19.70 9.11 -15.48
CA LEU A 232 -19.21 7.81 -15.03
C LEU A 232 -20.36 6.91 -14.55
N GLU A 233 -21.27 7.44 -13.74
CA GLU A 233 -22.48 6.73 -13.28
C GLU A 233 -23.35 6.29 -14.46
N GLU A 234 -23.49 7.14 -15.49
CA GLU A 234 -24.22 6.82 -16.71
C GLU A 234 -23.55 5.71 -17.52
N ILE A 235 -22.21 5.73 -17.65
CA ILE A 235 -21.44 4.65 -18.28
C ILE A 235 -21.64 3.34 -17.52
N MET A 236 -21.49 3.35 -16.19
CA MET A 236 -21.67 2.16 -15.35
C MET A 236 -23.10 1.60 -15.45
N LEU A 237 -24.12 2.48 -15.44
CA LEU A 237 -25.52 2.07 -15.58
C LEU A 237 -25.77 1.43 -16.94
N ARG A 238 -25.19 1.99 -18.01
CA ARG A 238 -25.27 1.44 -19.36
C ARG A 238 -24.63 0.05 -19.42
N ASP A 239 -23.42 -0.12 -18.89
CA ASP A 239 -22.72 -1.41 -18.91
C ASP A 239 -23.50 -2.50 -18.17
N VAL A 240 -24.12 -2.16 -17.02
CA VAL A 240 -24.99 -3.08 -16.26
C VAL A 240 -26.24 -3.43 -17.07
N ASN A 241 -26.90 -2.45 -17.69
CA ASN A 241 -28.10 -2.65 -18.50
C ASN A 241 -27.81 -3.52 -19.72
N GLU A 242 -26.70 -3.28 -20.42
CA GLU A 242 -26.27 -4.05 -21.59
C GLU A 242 -25.94 -5.49 -21.20
N THR A 243 -25.19 -5.69 -20.13
CA THR A 243 -24.89 -7.04 -19.59
C THR A 243 -26.18 -7.77 -19.21
N HIS A 244 -27.11 -7.09 -18.54
CA HIS A 244 -28.39 -7.68 -18.13
C HIS A 244 -29.27 -8.06 -19.33
N ALA A 245 -29.28 -7.24 -20.39
CA ALA A 245 -30.00 -7.47 -21.63
C ALA A 245 -29.36 -8.57 -22.49
N ALA A 246 -28.03 -8.69 -22.51
CA ALA A 246 -27.31 -9.74 -23.23
C ALA A 246 -27.69 -11.15 -22.72
N LEU A 247 -27.97 -11.28 -21.42
CA LEU A 247 -28.47 -12.52 -20.81
C LEU A 247 -29.95 -12.82 -21.13
N ARG A 248 -30.70 -11.86 -21.71
CA ARG A 248 -32.15 -11.94 -22.01
C ARG A 248 -32.45 -11.42 -23.43
N PRO A 249 -31.93 -12.08 -24.48
CA PRO A 249 -32.03 -11.56 -25.84
C PRO A 249 -33.47 -11.37 -26.33
N ASN A 250 -34.43 -12.12 -25.77
CA ASN A 250 -35.83 -12.09 -26.18
C ASN A 250 -36.74 -11.22 -25.28
N ASP A 251 -36.19 -10.50 -24.28
CA ASP A 251 -36.97 -9.63 -23.41
C ASP A 251 -37.11 -8.23 -24.03
N SER A 252 -38.11 -8.06 -24.89
CA SER A 252 -38.40 -6.80 -25.57
C SER A 252 -38.80 -5.69 -24.60
N ASN A 253 -39.45 -6.02 -23.48
CA ASN A 253 -39.84 -5.06 -22.45
C ASN A 253 -38.62 -4.46 -21.74
N LEU A 254 -37.62 -5.29 -21.44
CA LEU A 254 -36.37 -4.82 -20.87
C LEU A 254 -35.66 -3.82 -21.80
N ARG A 255 -35.54 -4.16 -23.09
CA ARG A 255 -34.92 -3.26 -24.09
C ARG A 255 -35.68 -1.94 -24.22
N ALA A 256 -37.00 -1.97 -24.24
CA ALA A 256 -37.83 -0.77 -24.32
C ALA A 256 -37.63 0.16 -23.11
N ARG A 257 -37.47 -0.40 -21.91
CA ARG A 257 -37.19 0.39 -20.69
C ARG A 257 -35.82 1.04 -20.74
N ILE A 258 -34.78 0.30 -21.13
CA ILE A 258 -33.42 0.85 -21.29
C ILE A 258 -33.45 2.03 -22.27
N ALA A 259 -34.05 1.84 -23.45
CA ALA A 259 -34.18 2.90 -24.46
C ALA A 259 -34.96 4.13 -23.96
N SER A 260 -36.00 3.94 -23.14
CA SER A 260 -36.77 5.05 -22.57
C SER A 260 -35.91 5.93 -21.66
N PHE A 261 -35.08 5.33 -20.80
CA PHE A 261 -34.15 6.06 -19.93
C PHE A 261 -32.98 6.69 -20.70
N ASP A 262 -32.62 6.14 -21.86
CA ASP A 262 -31.64 6.75 -22.76
C ASP A 262 -32.20 7.99 -23.48
N THR A 263 -33.52 8.06 -23.70
CA THR A 263 -34.19 9.14 -24.45
C THR A 263 -34.51 10.35 -23.59
N ASP A 264 -34.72 10.16 -22.28
CA ASP A 264 -34.87 11.24 -21.27
C ASP A 264 -33.56 12.04 -21.02
N ARG A 265 -32.51 11.76 -21.80
CA ARG A 265 -31.19 12.40 -21.72
C ARG A 265 -31.06 13.69 -22.55
N GLY A 266 -32.08 14.05 -23.31
CA GLY A 266 -32.13 15.26 -24.15
C GLY A 266 -32.39 16.54 -23.38
#